data_AF-A0A924BCH2-F1
#
_entry.id   AF-A0A924BCH2-F1
#
_cell.length_a   1.000
_cell.length_b   1.000
_cell.length_c   1.000
_cell.angle_alpha   90.00
_cell.angle_beta   90.00
_cell.angle_gamma   90.00
#
_symmetry.space_group_name_H-M   'P 1'
#
loop_
_entity.id
_entity.type
_entity.pdbx_description
1 polymer ?
#
loop_
_entity_poly.entity_id
_entity_poly.type
_entity_poly.pdbx_seq_one_letter_code
_entity_poly.pdbx_strand_id
1 'polypeptide(L)'
;MTVTFLHPKHMTVKCGVFLAAWQAWFDRYAPSKCAATDGMPVSARHTSLAKQISGGRIFSLDVLCRMLVPYRNTKQASSPFLAANTHLLEVIRVRSPVTGRTVKGVRLTCAAPVLLGGVTVNDRNTVDALLDSDIEDANKKELLDVSFEPCEPLERSVSTAEAVVTGALFSNSTLVKALVDWMAIDTFQPHYRRRPIGTSVTGWAARLATYFWPNPGVKAAATSARLLPITLRGPWSPKEEADAVKWATDIFTWGGVPQAVVTPAMVRDVFESVAAGKRIRSAPMNSGWTKVAAFASHGTGAKNEQVIWDSRVAHSLIRRLDALLRAAGHNTVPALTILKDIGRVPGRGGSRTAISYGLNWPVGYRTWTAHFAGSALVREIRDELNKRRTPAEHGKSDGPWTVRDVEMVLFMDGY
;
A
#
# COMPACT_ATOMS: atom_id res chain seq x y z
N MET A 1 0.76 -7.83 -26.52
CA MET A 1 0.15 -9.10 -26.07
C MET A 1 -0.31 -8.97 -24.63
N THR A 2 -1.38 -9.67 -24.27
CA THR A 2 -1.98 -9.66 -22.93
C THR A 2 -2.25 -11.08 -22.45
N VAL A 3 -2.24 -11.25 -21.13
CA VAL A 3 -2.74 -12.43 -20.43
C VAL A 3 -4.20 -12.20 -20.09
N THR A 4 -5.06 -13.12 -20.50
CA THR A 4 -6.52 -13.02 -20.34
C THR A 4 -7.00 -13.86 -19.16
N PHE A 5 -7.66 -13.22 -18.21
CA PHE A 5 -8.31 -13.81 -17.04
C PHE A 5 -9.80 -13.91 -17.28
N LEU A 6 -10.34 -15.12 -17.25
CA LEU A 6 -11.76 -15.32 -17.53
C LEU A 6 -12.66 -14.85 -16.38
N HIS A 7 -12.14 -14.83 -15.15
CA HIS A 7 -12.91 -14.45 -13.98
C HIS A 7 -12.39 -13.19 -13.26
N PRO A 8 -13.27 -12.20 -13.06
CA PRO A 8 -14.51 -11.94 -13.78
C PRO A 8 -14.26 -11.07 -15.00
N LYS A 9 -15.10 -11.27 -16.03
CA LYS A 9 -15.25 -10.39 -17.20
C LYS A 9 -14.04 -10.29 -18.14
N HIS A 10 -13.36 -11.40 -18.44
CA HIS A 10 -12.28 -11.42 -19.45
C HIS A 10 -11.20 -10.33 -19.23
N MET A 11 -10.90 -10.03 -17.97
CA MET A 11 -9.94 -8.99 -17.63
C MET A 11 -8.56 -9.34 -18.20
N THR A 12 -7.83 -8.34 -18.68
CA THR A 12 -6.51 -8.56 -19.28
C THR A 12 -5.42 -7.87 -18.48
N VAL A 13 -4.23 -8.47 -18.47
CA VAL A 13 -3.00 -7.90 -17.92
C VAL A 13 -1.94 -7.92 -19.01
N LYS A 14 -1.11 -6.88 -19.12
CA LYS A 14 0.01 -6.85 -20.08
C LYS A 14 0.95 -8.05 -19.83
N CYS A 15 1.41 -8.73 -20.87
CA CYS A 15 2.33 -9.87 -20.71
C CYS A 15 3.59 -9.51 -19.92
N GLY A 16 4.14 -8.31 -20.11
CA GLY A 16 5.30 -7.82 -19.34
C GLY A 16 5.06 -7.80 -17.83
N VAL A 17 3.87 -7.39 -17.38
CA VAL A 17 3.49 -7.40 -15.95
C VAL A 17 3.33 -8.82 -15.43
N PHE A 18 2.70 -9.71 -16.21
CA PHE A 18 2.58 -11.11 -15.84
C PHE A 18 3.95 -11.79 -15.72
N LEU A 19 4.85 -11.53 -16.67
CA LEU A 19 6.22 -12.08 -16.68
C LEU A 19 7.08 -11.50 -15.55
N ALA A 20 6.96 -10.21 -15.24
CA ALA A 20 7.57 -9.62 -14.06
C ALA A 20 7.09 -10.31 -12.77
N ALA A 21 5.78 -10.61 -12.67
CA ALA A 21 5.21 -11.30 -11.52
C ALA A 21 5.68 -12.76 -11.44
N TRP A 22 5.79 -13.43 -12.59
CA TRP A 22 6.35 -14.77 -12.70
C TRP A 22 7.78 -14.81 -12.17
N GLN A 23 8.65 -13.92 -12.66
CA GLN A 23 10.03 -13.82 -12.19
C GLN A 23 10.09 -13.54 -10.69
N ALA A 24 9.35 -12.54 -10.21
CA ALA A 24 9.30 -12.20 -8.79
C ALA A 24 8.81 -13.37 -7.90
N TRP A 25 7.89 -14.21 -8.39
CA TRP A 25 7.41 -15.39 -7.66
C TRP A 25 8.48 -16.47 -7.52
N PHE A 26 9.25 -16.71 -8.58
CA PHE A 26 10.38 -17.64 -8.56
C PHE A 26 11.47 -17.13 -7.62
N ASP A 27 11.91 -15.89 -7.79
CA ASP A 27 12.97 -15.30 -6.98
C ASP A 27 12.64 -15.35 -5.48
N ARG A 28 11.36 -15.15 -5.11
CA ARG A 28 10.94 -15.08 -3.71
C ARG A 28 10.65 -16.44 -3.08
N TYR A 29 9.96 -17.33 -3.79
CA TYR A 29 9.42 -18.56 -3.20
C TYR A 29 10.03 -19.84 -3.74
N ALA A 30 10.90 -19.75 -4.74
CA ALA A 30 11.66 -20.87 -5.30
C ALA A 30 13.01 -20.42 -5.86
N PRO A 31 13.89 -19.77 -5.06
CA PRO A 31 15.14 -19.17 -5.54
C PRO A 31 16.13 -20.18 -6.15
N SER A 32 15.96 -21.48 -5.87
CA SER A 32 16.74 -22.56 -6.46
C SER A 32 16.24 -22.99 -7.85
N LYS A 33 15.19 -22.36 -8.39
CA LYS A 33 14.58 -22.69 -9.68
C LYS A 33 14.78 -21.57 -10.69
N CYS A 34 14.92 -21.94 -11.96
CA CYS A 34 15.06 -21.00 -13.07
C CYS A 34 13.70 -20.60 -13.63
N ALA A 35 13.29 -19.34 -13.46
CA ALA A 35 12.01 -18.82 -13.97
C ALA A 35 11.80 -19.03 -15.48
N ALA A 36 12.88 -19.12 -16.28
CA ALA A 36 12.78 -19.31 -17.72
C ALA A 36 12.48 -20.75 -18.15
N THR A 37 12.80 -21.76 -17.32
CA THR A 37 12.79 -23.17 -17.75
C THR A 37 12.02 -24.09 -16.81
N ASP A 38 11.95 -23.74 -15.52
CA ASP A 38 11.28 -24.53 -14.50
C ASP A 38 9.78 -24.25 -14.43
N GLY A 39 9.07 -25.24 -13.88
CA GLY A 39 7.63 -25.18 -13.70
C GLY A 39 7.17 -24.79 -12.30
N MET A 40 5.98 -24.18 -12.27
CA MET A 40 5.21 -23.86 -11.06
C MET A 40 3.91 -24.68 -11.03
N PRO A 41 3.50 -25.24 -9.86
CA PRO A 41 2.22 -25.92 -9.74
C PRO A 41 1.04 -25.00 -10.07
N VAL A 42 -0.01 -25.52 -10.73
CA VAL A 42 -1.21 -24.71 -11.00
C VAL A 42 -1.97 -24.40 -9.71
N SER A 43 -2.23 -25.42 -8.89
CA SER A 43 -2.86 -25.36 -7.56
C SER A 43 -4.15 -24.53 -7.46
N ALA A 44 -4.99 -24.54 -8.49
CA ALA A 44 -6.25 -23.79 -8.51
C ALA A 44 -7.31 -24.42 -7.58
N ARG A 45 -7.83 -23.65 -6.61
CA ARG A 45 -8.81 -24.12 -5.61
C ARG A 45 -9.96 -23.14 -5.39
N HIS A 46 -11.15 -23.63 -5.08
CA HIS A 46 -12.30 -22.82 -4.65
C HIS A 46 -12.20 -22.48 -3.16
N THR A 47 -11.11 -21.81 -2.77
CA THR A 47 -10.88 -21.34 -1.39
C THR A 47 -10.39 -19.89 -1.41
N SER A 48 -10.41 -19.22 -0.26
CA SER A 48 -9.81 -17.89 -0.09
C SER A 48 -8.31 -17.90 -0.38
N LEU A 49 -7.77 -16.72 -0.72
CA LEU A 49 -6.32 -16.52 -0.90
C LEU A 49 -5.57 -16.86 0.40
N ALA A 50 -6.10 -16.44 1.55
CA ALA A 50 -5.53 -16.75 2.86
C ALA A 50 -5.41 -18.27 3.10
N LYS A 51 -6.44 -19.05 2.73
CA LYS A 51 -6.44 -20.51 2.87
C LYS A 51 -5.49 -21.21 1.88
N GLN A 52 -5.29 -20.65 0.70
CA GLN A 52 -4.25 -21.13 -0.23
C GLN A 52 -2.86 -21.01 0.40
N ILE A 53 -2.55 -19.82 0.93
CA ILE A 53 -1.21 -19.49 1.43
C ILE A 53 -0.90 -20.19 2.75
N SER A 54 -1.80 -20.16 3.72
CA SER A 54 -1.66 -20.94 4.97
C SER A 54 -1.56 -22.46 4.72
N GLY A 55 -2.13 -22.95 3.61
CA GLY A 55 -1.96 -24.33 3.16
C GLY A 55 -0.67 -24.62 2.40
N GLY A 56 0.34 -23.73 2.46
CA GLY A 56 1.66 -23.89 1.83
C GLY A 56 1.68 -23.68 0.31
N ARG A 57 0.60 -23.20 -0.31
CA ARG A 57 0.46 -23.10 -1.78
C ARG A 57 0.91 -21.77 -2.36
N ILE A 58 1.72 -21.02 -1.60
CA ILE A 58 2.22 -19.70 -1.96
C ILE A 58 2.93 -19.68 -3.33
N PHE A 59 3.77 -20.69 -3.58
CA PHE A 59 4.38 -20.92 -4.89
C PHE A 59 3.43 -21.70 -5.80
N SER A 60 2.46 -21.00 -6.37
CA SER A 60 1.55 -21.55 -7.38
C SER A 60 1.02 -20.51 -8.36
N LEU A 61 0.64 -20.98 -9.56
CA LEU A 61 0.06 -20.14 -10.59
C LEU A 61 -1.24 -19.48 -10.12
N ASP A 62 -2.09 -20.20 -9.40
CA ASP A 62 -3.35 -19.62 -8.92
C ASP A 62 -3.14 -18.46 -7.94
N VAL A 63 -2.17 -18.58 -7.03
CA VAL A 63 -1.84 -17.50 -6.10
C VAL A 63 -1.25 -16.30 -6.84
N LEU A 64 -0.31 -16.50 -7.77
CA LEU A 64 0.22 -15.43 -8.62
C LEU A 64 -0.91 -14.74 -9.41
N CYS A 65 -1.74 -15.52 -10.09
CA CYS A 65 -2.85 -15.01 -10.89
C CYS A 65 -3.85 -14.21 -10.05
N ARG A 66 -4.20 -14.69 -8.85
CA ARG A 66 -5.03 -13.94 -7.90
C ARG A 66 -4.38 -12.61 -7.54
N MET A 67 -3.06 -12.55 -7.41
CA MET A 67 -2.29 -11.34 -7.08
C MET A 67 -2.17 -10.32 -8.21
N LEU A 68 -2.55 -10.68 -9.44
CA LEU A 68 -2.61 -9.76 -10.57
C LEU A 68 -4.00 -9.15 -10.83
N VAL A 69 -5.05 -9.64 -10.17
CA VAL A 69 -6.44 -9.25 -10.44
C VAL A 69 -7.24 -8.88 -9.17
N PRO A 70 -8.21 -7.95 -9.20
CA PRO A 70 -8.89 -7.45 -7.99
C PRO A 70 -9.79 -8.48 -7.26
N TYR A 71 -9.92 -9.70 -7.78
CA TYR A 71 -10.76 -10.78 -7.24
C TYR A 71 -9.88 -11.90 -6.67
N ARG A 72 -9.24 -11.58 -5.53
CA ARG A 72 -8.22 -12.37 -4.85
C ARG A 72 -8.75 -13.69 -4.27
N ASN A 73 -10.00 -13.72 -3.81
CA ASN A 73 -10.65 -14.92 -3.28
C ASN A 73 -11.27 -15.82 -4.36
N THR A 74 -11.24 -15.38 -5.62
CA THR A 74 -11.74 -16.15 -6.75
C THR A 74 -10.61 -16.96 -7.37
N LYS A 75 -10.89 -18.21 -7.74
CA LYS A 75 -9.96 -19.07 -8.49
C LYS A 75 -9.68 -18.44 -9.87
N GLN A 76 -8.40 -18.30 -10.23
CA GLN A 76 -7.99 -17.65 -11.48
C GLN A 76 -7.33 -18.61 -12.48
N ALA A 77 -6.48 -19.52 -12.01
CA ALA A 77 -5.70 -20.42 -12.86
C ALA A 77 -6.48 -21.68 -13.31
N SER A 78 -7.65 -21.49 -13.92
CA SER A 78 -8.53 -22.57 -14.40
C SER A 78 -8.04 -23.21 -15.73
N SER A 79 -8.60 -24.36 -16.13
CA SER A 79 -8.28 -24.94 -17.45
C SER A 79 -8.60 -23.99 -18.62
N PRO A 80 -9.74 -23.28 -18.62
CA PRO A 80 -10.00 -22.25 -19.62
C PRO A 80 -8.98 -21.08 -19.60
N PHE A 81 -8.47 -20.68 -18.43
CA PHE A 81 -7.38 -19.69 -18.35
C PHE A 81 -6.11 -20.20 -19.06
N LEU A 82 -5.74 -21.45 -18.84
CA LEU A 82 -4.57 -22.04 -19.50
C LEU A 82 -4.74 -22.11 -21.01
N ALA A 83 -5.93 -22.49 -21.49
CA ALA A 83 -6.25 -22.54 -22.91
C ALA A 83 -6.19 -21.15 -23.58
N ALA A 84 -6.63 -20.10 -22.89
CA ALA A 84 -6.58 -18.73 -23.40
C ALA A 84 -5.16 -18.14 -23.48
N ASN A 85 -4.19 -18.74 -22.77
CA ASN A 85 -2.84 -18.19 -22.59
C ASN A 85 -1.73 -19.16 -23.05
N THR A 86 -2.04 -20.05 -24.01
CA THR A 86 -1.08 -21.03 -24.58
C THR A 86 0.09 -20.39 -25.31
N HIS A 87 -0.08 -19.14 -25.76
CA HIS A 87 1.02 -18.35 -26.34
C HIS A 87 2.15 -18.08 -25.35
N LEU A 88 1.87 -18.14 -24.04
CA LEU A 88 2.82 -17.86 -22.96
C LEU A 88 3.11 -19.05 -22.06
N LEU A 89 2.10 -19.88 -21.80
CA LEU A 89 2.15 -20.98 -20.83
C LEU A 89 2.00 -22.33 -21.52
N GLU A 90 2.87 -23.27 -21.17
CA GLU A 90 2.73 -24.68 -21.52
C GLU A 90 2.49 -25.54 -20.28
N VAL A 91 1.61 -26.54 -20.42
CA VAL A 91 1.24 -27.44 -19.33
C VAL A 91 2.27 -28.55 -19.21
N ILE A 92 2.81 -28.73 -18.00
CA ILE A 92 3.79 -29.77 -17.70
C ILE A 92 3.45 -30.49 -16.39
N ARG A 93 4.25 -31.50 -16.03
CA ARG A 93 4.22 -32.12 -14.71
C ARG A 93 5.32 -31.53 -13.84
N VAL A 94 4.98 -31.19 -12.59
CA VAL A 94 5.92 -30.61 -11.61
C VAL A 94 5.75 -31.29 -10.27
N ARG A 95 6.80 -31.27 -9.44
CA ARG A 95 6.71 -31.71 -8.05
C ARG A 95 6.06 -30.62 -7.20
N SER A 96 5.00 -30.97 -6.47
CA SER A 96 4.35 -30.06 -5.53
C SER A 96 5.26 -29.81 -4.31
N PRO A 97 5.54 -28.56 -3.94
CA PRO A 97 6.29 -28.27 -2.72
C PRO A 97 5.51 -28.65 -1.45
N VAL A 98 4.17 -28.73 -1.52
CA VAL A 98 3.31 -29.03 -0.36
C VAL A 98 3.21 -30.53 -0.10
N THR A 99 3.02 -31.33 -1.15
CA THR A 99 2.73 -32.77 -0.99
C THR A 99 3.89 -33.66 -1.43
N GLY A 100 4.93 -33.11 -2.06
CA GLY A 100 6.01 -33.87 -2.68
C GLY A 100 5.61 -34.69 -3.91
N ARG A 101 4.32 -34.74 -4.26
CA ARG A 101 3.77 -35.52 -5.38
C ARG A 101 3.92 -34.79 -6.71
N THR A 102 3.97 -35.55 -7.80
CA THR A 102 3.87 -35.02 -9.16
C THR A 102 2.43 -34.53 -9.40
N VAL A 103 2.30 -33.27 -9.78
CA VAL A 103 1.01 -32.59 -10.03
C VAL A 103 1.05 -31.83 -11.36
N LYS A 104 -0.12 -31.38 -11.82
CA LYS A 104 -0.22 -30.47 -12.97
C LYS A 104 0.45 -29.14 -12.64
N GLY A 105 1.42 -28.75 -13.47
CA GLY A 105 2.11 -27.48 -13.43
C GLY A 105 2.04 -26.76 -14.76
N VAL A 106 2.66 -25.60 -14.79
CA VAL A 106 2.94 -24.83 -16.00
C VAL A 106 4.38 -24.37 -15.98
N ARG A 107 4.96 -24.18 -17.16
CA ARG A 107 6.16 -23.37 -17.35
C ARG A 107 5.90 -22.38 -18.49
N LEU A 108 6.82 -21.46 -18.68
CA LEU A 108 6.80 -20.57 -19.82
C LEU A 108 7.14 -21.35 -21.11
N THR A 109 6.54 -20.98 -22.25
CA THR A 109 6.85 -21.59 -23.56
C THR A 109 8.30 -21.30 -24.00
N CYS A 110 8.82 -22.04 -24.98
CA CYS A 110 10.16 -21.80 -25.53
C CYS A 110 10.37 -20.41 -26.15
N ALA A 111 9.29 -19.71 -26.53
CA ALA A 111 9.32 -18.32 -27.02
C ALA A 111 9.39 -17.29 -25.87
N ALA A 112 9.02 -17.69 -24.67
CA ALA A 112 8.89 -16.78 -23.53
C ALA A 112 10.21 -16.26 -22.93
N PRO A 113 11.40 -16.91 -23.06
CA PRO A 113 12.67 -16.30 -22.67
C PRO A 113 12.94 -14.97 -23.38
N VAL A 114 12.55 -14.84 -24.66
CA VAL A 114 12.63 -13.57 -25.41
C VAL A 114 11.67 -12.54 -24.80
N LEU A 115 10.46 -12.97 -24.41
CA LEU A 115 9.49 -12.10 -23.76
C LEU A 115 9.91 -11.68 -22.34
N LEU A 116 10.61 -12.55 -21.60
CA LEU A 116 11.22 -12.24 -20.30
C LEU A 116 12.29 -11.15 -20.45
N GLY A 117 13.12 -11.21 -21.49
CA GLY A 117 14.09 -10.17 -21.83
C GLY A 117 13.44 -8.81 -22.14
N GLY A 118 12.18 -8.80 -22.58
CA GLY A 118 11.39 -7.60 -22.86
C GLY A 118 10.65 -7.00 -21.65
N VAL A 119 10.82 -7.55 -20.45
CA VAL A 119 10.18 -7.01 -19.22
C VAL A 119 10.81 -5.66 -18.87
N THR A 120 9.99 -4.62 -18.85
CA THR A 120 10.46 -3.25 -18.57
C THR A 120 10.58 -2.98 -17.07
N VAL A 121 11.33 -1.93 -16.70
CA VAL A 121 11.38 -1.43 -15.31
C VAL A 121 9.98 -1.06 -14.79
N ASN A 122 9.12 -0.49 -15.64
CA ASN A 122 7.76 -0.15 -15.22
C ASN A 122 6.89 -1.39 -14.93
N ASP A 123 7.08 -2.47 -15.69
CA ASP A 123 6.40 -3.74 -15.42
C ASP A 123 6.82 -4.31 -14.07
N ARG A 124 8.13 -4.28 -13.74
CA ARG A 124 8.66 -4.71 -12.43
C ARG A 124 8.14 -3.83 -11.29
N ASN A 125 8.17 -2.51 -11.45
CA ASN A 125 7.66 -1.58 -10.45
C ASN A 125 6.16 -1.82 -10.18
N THR A 126 5.36 -2.14 -11.21
CA THR A 126 3.94 -2.48 -11.03
C THR A 126 3.76 -3.72 -10.16
N VAL A 127 4.60 -4.73 -10.37
CA VAL A 127 4.58 -5.97 -9.57
C VAL A 127 5.07 -5.75 -8.16
N ASP A 128 6.13 -4.97 -7.97
CA ASP A 128 6.62 -4.61 -6.63
C ASP A 128 5.52 -3.87 -5.84
N ALA A 129 4.83 -2.92 -6.49
CA ALA A 129 3.72 -2.21 -5.87
C ALA A 129 2.60 -3.17 -5.46
N LEU A 130 2.21 -4.12 -6.32
CA LEU A 130 1.19 -5.14 -6.03
C LEU A 130 1.57 -6.09 -4.87
N LEU A 131 2.86 -6.38 -4.71
CA LEU A 131 3.38 -7.25 -3.67
C LEU A 131 3.43 -6.57 -2.30
N ASP A 132 3.70 -5.25 -2.29
CA ASP A 132 3.94 -4.48 -1.07
C ASP A 132 2.74 -3.58 -0.67
N SER A 133 1.66 -3.59 -1.45
CA SER A 133 0.42 -2.87 -1.12
C SER A 133 -0.54 -3.67 -0.23
N ASP A 134 -1.55 -2.98 0.30
CA ASP A 134 -2.71 -3.63 0.90
C ASP A 134 -3.42 -4.53 -0.13
N ILE A 135 -3.94 -5.66 0.34
CA ILE A 135 -4.63 -6.62 -0.52
C ILE A 135 -6.13 -6.54 -0.28
N GLU A 136 -6.81 -5.92 -1.23
CA GLU A 136 -8.26 -5.85 -1.25
C GLU A 136 -8.83 -6.97 -2.11
N ASP A 137 -10.00 -7.46 -1.74
CA ASP A 137 -10.81 -8.33 -2.59
C ASP A 137 -12.10 -7.60 -2.94
N ALA A 138 -12.40 -7.46 -4.23
CA ALA A 138 -13.55 -6.69 -4.70
C ALA A 138 -14.90 -7.21 -4.15
N ASN A 139 -14.96 -8.48 -3.72
CA ASN A 139 -16.15 -9.07 -3.14
C ASN A 139 -16.24 -8.93 -1.60
N LYS A 140 -15.21 -8.38 -0.95
CA LYS A 140 -15.16 -8.21 0.50
C LYS A 140 -15.14 -6.74 0.91
N LYS A 141 -15.66 -6.50 2.11
CA LYS A 141 -15.60 -5.17 2.74
C LYS A 141 -14.32 -4.92 3.54
N GLU A 142 -13.48 -5.93 3.67
CA GLU A 142 -12.29 -5.96 4.52
C GLU A 142 -11.05 -6.33 3.71
N LEU A 143 -9.89 -5.94 4.23
CA LEU A 143 -8.60 -6.32 3.68
C LEU A 143 -8.31 -7.80 3.95
N LEU A 144 -7.64 -8.45 3.00
CA LEU A 144 -7.22 -9.83 3.16
C LEU A 144 -5.99 -9.89 4.05
N ASP A 145 -6.17 -10.43 5.25
CA ASP A 145 -5.06 -10.80 6.13
C ASP A 145 -4.39 -12.06 5.57
N VAL A 146 -3.23 -11.87 4.94
CA VAL A 146 -2.42 -12.94 4.41
C VAL A 146 -0.97 -12.54 4.61
N SER A 147 -0.17 -13.41 5.23
CA SER A 147 1.27 -13.22 5.30
C SER A 147 1.96 -14.12 4.29
N PHE A 148 2.87 -13.55 3.51
CA PHE A 148 3.69 -14.30 2.55
C PHE A 148 5.00 -14.81 3.15
N GLU A 149 5.34 -14.40 4.37
CA GLU A 149 6.60 -14.72 5.04
C GLU A 149 6.33 -15.07 6.52
N PRO A 150 7.15 -15.94 7.16
CA PRO A 150 7.08 -16.20 8.60
C PRO A 150 7.30 -14.93 9.44
N CYS A 151 6.71 -14.92 10.63
CA CYS A 151 6.56 -13.76 11.51
C CYS A 151 7.65 -13.74 12.59
N GLU A 152 8.44 -12.66 12.69
CA GLU A 152 9.22 -12.35 13.90
C GLU A 152 8.67 -11.09 14.56
N PRO A 153 8.26 -11.14 15.85
CA PRO A 153 7.70 -9.98 16.53
C PRO A 153 8.73 -8.85 16.62
N LEU A 154 8.39 -7.67 16.10
CA LEU A 154 9.15 -6.45 16.38
C LEU A 154 9.00 -6.11 17.87
N GLU A 155 10.13 -5.98 18.57
CA GLU A 155 10.17 -5.53 19.95
C GLU A 155 9.54 -4.13 20.07
N ARG A 156 8.63 -3.97 21.02
CA ARG A 156 8.01 -2.68 21.32
C ARG A 156 9.05 -1.78 21.96
N SER A 157 9.54 -0.76 21.24
CA SER A 157 10.27 0.35 21.84
C SER A 157 9.31 1.25 22.63
N VAL A 158 9.02 0.85 23.87
CA VAL A 158 8.25 1.65 24.85
C VAL A 158 9.15 2.73 25.49
N SER A 159 10.46 2.48 25.56
CA SER A 159 11.44 3.34 26.24
C SER A 159 11.52 4.75 25.67
N THR A 160 11.40 4.92 24.35
CA THR A 160 11.47 6.26 23.73
C THR A 160 10.19 7.08 23.98
N ALA A 161 9.04 6.42 24.16
CA ALA A 161 7.79 7.13 24.47
C ALA A 161 7.83 7.71 25.90
N GLU A 162 8.30 6.92 26.87
CA GLU A 162 8.47 7.34 28.27
C GLU A 162 9.43 8.52 28.40
N ALA A 163 10.48 8.58 27.57
CA ALA A 163 11.45 9.67 27.57
C ALA A 163 10.86 11.03 27.14
N VAL A 164 9.73 11.04 26.42
CA VAL A 164 9.12 12.26 25.87
C VAL A 164 7.89 12.70 26.69
N VAL A 165 7.32 11.83 27.51
CA VAL A 165 6.13 12.12 28.32
C VAL A 165 6.52 12.56 29.73
N THR A 166 6.34 13.85 30.04
CA THR A 166 6.52 14.39 31.39
C THR A 166 5.16 14.61 32.07
N GLY A 167 4.66 13.61 32.81
CA GLY A 167 3.67 13.75 33.89
C GLY A 167 2.38 14.57 33.67
N ALA A 168 1.99 14.91 32.44
CA ALA A 168 0.95 15.89 32.16
C ALA A 168 -0.21 15.32 31.34
N LEU A 169 -1.41 15.87 31.60
CA LEU A 169 -2.60 15.71 30.78
C LEU A 169 -2.30 16.12 29.33
N PHE A 170 -2.57 15.22 28.37
CA PHE A 170 -2.47 15.58 26.95
C PHE A 170 -3.61 16.53 26.55
N SER A 171 -3.25 17.73 26.10
CA SER A 171 -4.06 18.53 25.18
C SER A 171 -3.73 18.19 23.72
N ASN A 172 -4.57 18.62 22.78
CA ASN A 172 -4.34 18.41 21.33
C ASN A 172 -2.93 18.84 20.91
N SER A 173 -2.48 20.04 21.31
CA SER A 173 -1.18 20.59 20.90
C SER A 173 0.00 19.85 21.54
N THR A 174 -0.12 19.49 22.82
CA THR A 174 0.95 18.74 23.52
C THR A 174 1.15 17.34 22.95
N LEU A 175 0.08 16.68 22.49
CA LEU A 175 0.17 15.35 21.88
C LEU A 175 0.86 15.41 20.51
N VAL A 176 0.53 16.39 19.68
CA VAL A 176 1.21 16.61 18.39
C VAL A 176 2.69 16.93 18.61
N LYS A 177 2.99 17.78 19.60
CA LYS A 177 4.37 18.14 19.93
C LYS A 177 5.20 16.93 20.37
N ALA A 178 4.65 16.12 21.28
CA ALA A 178 5.29 14.87 21.74
C ALA A 178 5.50 13.86 20.61
N LEU A 179 4.57 13.76 19.66
CA LEU A 179 4.72 12.91 18.48
C LEU A 179 5.88 13.39 17.58
N VAL A 180 5.97 14.70 17.33
CA VAL A 180 7.07 15.29 16.54
C VAL A 180 8.41 15.10 17.25
N ASP A 181 8.47 15.34 18.56
CA ASP A 181 9.66 15.17 19.39
C ASP A 181 10.14 13.72 19.41
N TRP A 182 9.24 12.76 19.61
CA TRP A 182 9.59 11.34 19.56
C TRP A 182 10.17 10.97 18.19
N MET A 183 9.50 11.31 17.09
CA MET A 183 10.01 10.96 15.75
C MET A 183 11.33 11.66 15.41
N ALA A 184 11.66 12.78 16.07
CA ALA A 184 12.92 13.47 15.90
C ALA A 184 14.11 12.71 16.53
N ILE A 185 13.90 11.98 17.64
CA ILE A 185 14.96 11.27 18.37
C ILE A 185 14.95 9.75 18.16
N ASP A 186 13.81 9.19 17.75
CA ASP A 186 13.63 7.78 17.45
C ASP A 186 14.56 7.38 16.29
N THR A 187 15.26 6.26 16.43
CA THR A 187 16.07 5.70 15.34
C THR A 187 15.18 4.95 14.35
N PHE A 188 15.47 5.08 13.06
CA PHE A 188 14.73 4.43 11.99
C PHE A 188 15.62 3.73 11.00
N GLN A 189 15.25 2.51 10.65
CA GLN A 189 15.87 1.73 9.59
C GLN A 189 14.82 1.45 8.51
N PRO A 190 15.01 1.91 7.26
CA PRO A 190 14.09 1.55 6.19
C PRO A 190 14.17 0.05 5.91
N HIS A 191 13.01 -0.55 5.66
CA HIS A 191 12.87 -1.97 5.33
C HIS A 191 12.25 -2.14 3.95
N TYR A 192 12.73 -3.12 3.20
CA TYR A 192 12.12 -3.56 1.95
C TYR A 192 11.93 -5.07 2.01
N ARG A 193 10.68 -5.54 1.89
CA ARG A 193 10.33 -6.97 1.98
C ARG A 193 10.93 -7.64 3.23
N ARG A 194 10.66 -7.05 4.40
CA ARG A 194 11.14 -7.48 5.73
C ARG A 194 12.66 -7.43 5.93
N ARG A 195 13.44 -6.95 4.96
CA ARG A 195 14.89 -6.83 5.11
C ARG A 195 15.27 -5.38 5.36
N PRO A 196 16.09 -5.10 6.38
CA PRO A 196 16.66 -3.77 6.55
C PRO A 196 17.50 -3.43 5.32
N ILE A 197 17.41 -2.20 4.86
CA ILE A 197 18.20 -1.69 3.74
C ILE A 197 18.87 -0.37 4.12
N GLY A 198 20.08 -0.09 3.63
CA GLY A 198 20.80 1.13 3.98
C GLY A 198 21.17 1.21 5.47
N THR A 199 21.43 2.41 5.97
CA THR A 199 21.83 2.66 7.37
C THR A 199 20.66 3.22 8.20
N SER A 200 20.74 3.05 9.51
CA SER A 200 19.80 3.67 10.44
C SER A 200 19.96 5.19 10.43
N VAL A 201 18.86 5.91 10.57
CA VAL A 201 18.79 7.38 10.55
C VAL A 201 17.96 7.90 11.71
N THR A 202 18.19 9.15 12.10
CA THR A 202 17.44 9.85 13.15
C THR A 202 17.01 11.21 12.60
N GLY A 203 15.84 11.69 13.03
CA GLY A 203 15.28 12.96 12.58
C GLY A 203 14.39 12.87 11.34
N TRP A 204 13.47 13.81 11.22
CA TRP A 204 12.45 13.84 10.16
C TRP A 204 13.04 13.95 8.75
N ALA A 205 14.00 14.87 8.55
CA ALA A 205 14.63 15.09 7.25
C ALA A 205 15.38 13.84 6.73
N ALA A 206 16.17 13.21 7.60
CA ALA A 206 16.90 11.99 7.26
C ALA A 206 15.94 10.82 6.95
N ARG A 207 14.83 10.68 7.72
CA ARG A 207 13.78 9.69 7.40
C ARG A 207 13.18 9.95 6.03
N LEU A 208 12.86 11.20 5.69
CA LEU A 208 12.32 11.56 4.37
C LEU A 208 13.29 11.21 3.24
N ALA A 209 14.59 11.48 3.42
CA ALA A 209 15.64 11.17 2.45
C ALA A 209 15.75 9.66 2.15
N THR A 210 15.33 8.80 3.08
CA THR A 210 15.29 7.34 2.86
C THR A 210 14.05 6.84 2.12
N TYR A 211 13.07 7.71 1.86
CA TYR A 211 11.81 7.31 1.21
C TYR A 211 12.04 6.63 -0.14
N PHE A 212 11.31 5.54 -0.34
CA PHE A 212 11.21 4.90 -1.64
C PHE A 212 9.82 4.30 -1.84
N TRP A 213 9.37 4.25 -3.10
CA TRP A 213 8.19 3.49 -3.48
C TRP A 213 8.17 3.26 -5.00
N PRO A 214 7.91 2.02 -5.49
CA PRO A 214 7.60 0.81 -4.73
C PRO A 214 8.81 0.01 -4.28
N ASN A 215 10.00 0.32 -4.80
CA ASN A 215 11.25 -0.36 -4.45
C ASN A 215 12.37 0.68 -4.22
N PRO A 216 13.49 0.27 -3.60
CA PRO A 216 14.56 1.19 -3.20
C PRO A 216 15.19 2.01 -4.33
N GLY A 217 15.02 1.60 -5.58
CA GLY A 217 15.47 2.32 -6.77
C GLY A 217 14.62 3.53 -7.13
N VAL A 218 13.42 3.69 -6.57
CA VAL A 218 12.50 4.80 -6.85
C VAL A 218 12.36 5.69 -5.62
N LYS A 219 13.10 6.80 -5.60
CA LYS A 219 13.16 7.76 -4.48
C LYS A 219 11.99 8.75 -4.47
N ALA A 220 11.94 9.59 -3.43
CA ALA A 220 10.89 10.61 -3.23
C ALA A 220 10.68 11.50 -4.46
N ALA A 221 11.75 12.09 -5.03
CA ALA A 221 11.64 12.99 -6.17
C ALA A 221 10.99 12.32 -7.40
N ALA A 222 11.37 11.07 -7.70
CA ALA A 222 10.77 10.31 -8.80
C ALA A 222 9.29 9.98 -8.53
N THR A 223 8.94 9.72 -7.27
CA THR A 223 7.55 9.49 -6.86
C THR A 223 6.70 10.75 -7.02
N SER A 224 7.20 11.91 -6.58
CA SER A 224 6.51 13.19 -6.70
C SER A 224 6.30 13.62 -8.15
N ALA A 225 7.27 13.36 -9.03
CA ALA A 225 7.16 13.71 -10.45
C ALA A 225 6.16 12.83 -11.23
N ARG A 226 5.91 11.60 -10.76
CA ARG A 226 5.14 10.60 -11.53
C ARG A 226 3.63 10.86 -11.57
N LEU A 227 3.06 11.45 -10.52
CA LEU A 227 1.62 11.61 -10.38
C LEU A 227 1.27 13.07 -10.19
N LEU A 228 1.42 13.84 -11.27
CA LEU A 228 0.95 15.21 -11.29
C LEU A 228 -0.57 15.25 -11.05
N PRO A 229 -1.03 16.18 -10.21
CA PRO A 229 -2.44 16.34 -9.91
C PRO A 229 -3.19 16.84 -11.14
N ILE A 230 -4.41 16.36 -11.33
CA ILE A 230 -5.35 16.96 -12.27
C ILE A 230 -6.29 17.87 -11.49
N THR A 231 -6.59 19.04 -12.05
CA THR A 231 -7.61 19.95 -11.53
C THR A 231 -8.76 19.99 -12.51
N LEU A 232 -9.88 19.36 -12.16
CA LEU A 232 -11.11 19.41 -12.94
C LEU A 232 -12.18 20.13 -12.12
N ARG A 233 -12.85 21.11 -12.73
CA ARG A 233 -13.90 21.93 -12.08
C ARG A 233 -15.13 21.99 -12.98
N GLY A 234 -16.32 22.01 -12.36
CA GLY A 234 -17.58 22.08 -13.11
C GLY A 234 -17.97 20.75 -13.78
N PRO A 235 -18.98 20.76 -14.66
CA PRO A 235 -19.36 19.58 -15.43
C PRO A 235 -18.20 19.17 -16.34
N TRP A 236 -17.89 17.87 -16.36
CA TRP A 236 -16.79 17.33 -17.16
C TRP A 236 -17.31 17.00 -18.57
N SER A 237 -16.56 17.42 -19.58
CA SER A 237 -16.72 16.91 -20.94
C SER A 237 -16.42 15.41 -20.99
N PRO A 238 -16.89 14.68 -22.02
CA PRO A 238 -16.59 13.25 -22.17
C PRO A 238 -15.09 12.92 -22.18
N LYS A 239 -14.26 13.85 -22.69
CA LYS A 239 -12.80 13.71 -22.67
C LYS A 239 -12.25 13.82 -21.25
N GLU A 240 -12.68 14.83 -20.48
CA GLU A 240 -12.26 15.00 -19.09
C GLU A 240 -12.73 13.84 -18.21
N GLU A 241 -13.91 13.29 -18.46
CA GLU A 241 -14.39 12.08 -17.79
C GLU A 241 -13.46 10.88 -18.06
N ALA A 242 -13.06 10.66 -19.31
CA ALA A 242 -12.12 9.60 -19.68
C ALA A 242 -10.73 9.83 -19.08
N ASP A 243 -10.22 11.06 -19.13
CA ASP A 243 -8.92 11.43 -18.58
C ASP A 243 -8.89 11.26 -17.04
N ALA A 244 -9.97 11.62 -16.34
CA ALA A 244 -10.10 11.43 -14.90
C ALA A 244 -10.11 9.96 -14.49
N VAL A 245 -10.84 9.11 -15.22
CA VAL A 245 -10.84 7.65 -14.99
C VAL A 245 -9.47 7.05 -15.27
N LYS A 246 -8.81 7.47 -16.35
CA LYS A 246 -7.45 7.03 -16.67
C LYS A 246 -6.47 7.43 -15.57
N TRP A 247 -6.51 8.69 -15.13
CA TRP A 247 -5.65 9.19 -14.05
C TRP A 247 -5.86 8.44 -12.73
N ALA A 248 -7.11 8.20 -12.32
CA ALA A 248 -7.41 7.40 -11.14
C ALA A 248 -6.87 5.95 -11.29
N THR A 249 -7.00 5.37 -12.48
CA THR A 249 -6.46 4.03 -12.79
C THR A 249 -4.93 3.99 -12.75
N ASP A 250 -4.26 5.03 -13.22
CA ASP A 250 -2.80 5.17 -13.15
C ASP A 250 -2.33 5.29 -11.68
N ILE A 251 -3.08 6.00 -10.83
CA ILE A 251 -2.85 6.06 -9.37
C ILE A 251 -3.01 4.68 -8.72
N PHE A 252 -4.08 3.95 -9.06
CA PHE A 252 -4.30 2.60 -8.52
C PHE A 252 -3.18 1.65 -8.92
N THR A 253 -2.71 1.74 -10.17
CA THR A 253 -1.60 0.95 -10.70
C THR A 253 -0.29 1.27 -9.98
N TRP A 254 0.04 2.55 -9.84
CA TRP A 254 1.20 3.01 -9.08
C TRP A 254 1.15 2.57 -7.60
N GLY A 255 -0.04 2.57 -7.00
CA GLY A 255 -0.24 2.20 -5.61
C GLY A 255 -0.38 0.69 -5.35
N GLY A 256 -0.37 -0.16 -6.38
CA GLY A 256 -0.56 -1.61 -6.25
C GLY A 256 -1.99 -2.06 -5.89
N VAL A 257 -2.98 -1.19 -6.01
CA VAL A 257 -4.34 -1.38 -5.47
C VAL A 257 -5.39 -1.34 -6.58
N PRO A 258 -5.36 -2.27 -7.55
CA PRO A 258 -6.26 -2.26 -8.69
C PRO A 258 -7.71 -2.33 -8.24
N GLN A 259 -8.56 -1.52 -8.86
CA GLN A 259 -9.99 -1.46 -8.58
C GLN A 259 -10.77 -2.20 -9.66
N ALA A 260 -11.83 -2.92 -9.27
CA ALA A 260 -12.64 -3.69 -10.20
C ALA A 260 -13.50 -2.81 -11.12
N VAL A 261 -13.99 -1.68 -10.62
CA VAL A 261 -14.84 -0.73 -11.35
C VAL A 261 -14.39 0.68 -11.00
N VAL A 262 -14.17 1.49 -12.04
CA VAL A 262 -13.84 2.91 -11.94
C VAL A 262 -14.71 3.62 -12.97
N THR A 263 -15.57 4.52 -12.51
CA THR A 263 -16.47 5.31 -13.39
C THR A 263 -16.23 6.80 -13.20
N PRO A 264 -16.58 7.65 -14.19
CA PRO A 264 -16.45 9.10 -14.04
C PRO A 264 -17.19 9.64 -12.82
N ALA A 265 -18.39 9.12 -12.54
CA ALA A 265 -19.18 9.51 -11.38
C ALA A 265 -18.46 9.21 -10.04
N MET A 266 -17.81 8.05 -9.92
CA MET A 266 -17.05 7.70 -8.71
C MET A 266 -15.86 8.64 -8.50
N VAL A 267 -15.12 8.97 -9.56
CA VAL A 267 -13.99 9.90 -9.48
C VAL A 267 -14.49 11.30 -9.12
N ARG A 268 -15.58 11.77 -9.74
CA ARG A 268 -16.21 13.07 -9.44
C ARG A 268 -16.66 13.16 -7.99
N ASP A 269 -17.35 12.14 -7.48
CA ASP A 269 -17.81 12.10 -6.09
C ASP A 269 -16.64 12.18 -5.10
N VAL A 270 -15.48 11.60 -5.42
CA VAL A 270 -14.25 11.73 -4.61
C VAL A 270 -13.70 13.15 -4.65
N PHE A 271 -13.62 13.77 -5.82
CA PHE A 271 -13.15 15.16 -5.97
C PHE A 271 -14.06 16.14 -5.21
N GLU A 272 -15.37 15.98 -5.35
CA GLU A 272 -16.34 16.79 -4.62
C GLU A 272 -16.27 16.55 -3.12
N SER A 273 -16.03 15.31 -2.68
CA SER A 273 -15.83 15.00 -1.25
C SER A 273 -14.58 15.68 -0.70
N VAL A 274 -13.50 15.68 -1.47
CA VAL A 274 -12.25 16.37 -1.13
C VAL A 274 -12.49 17.87 -0.98
N ALA A 275 -13.11 18.50 -1.98
CA ALA A 275 -13.40 19.92 -1.97
C ALA A 275 -14.36 20.34 -0.85
N ALA A 276 -15.34 19.50 -0.52
CA ALA A 276 -16.34 19.79 0.50
C ALA A 276 -15.90 19.44 1.93
N GLY A 277 -14.79 18.70 2.10
CA GLY A 277 -14.34 18.22 3.41
C GLY A 277 -15.32 17.23 4.08
N LYS A 278 -16.20 16.61 3.32
CA LYS A 278 -17.19 15.62 3.78
C LYS A 278 -17.52 14.64 2.66
N ARG A 279 -18.03 13.46 3.01
CA ARG A 279 -18.47 12.49 2.00
C ARG A 279 -19.64 13.07 1.20
N ILE A 280 -19.50 13.10 -0.12
CA ILE A 280 -20.54 13.45 -1.08
C ILE A 280 -21.04 12.17 -1.75
N ARG A 281 -22.37 12.03 -1.82
CA ARG A 281 -23.07 10.90 -2.47
C ARG A 281 -22.48 9.54 -2.08
N SER A 282 -22.14 8.71 -3.06
CA SER A 282 -21.63 7.35 -2.85
C SER A 282 -20.11 7.26 -2.96
N ALA A 283 -19.38 8.40 -2.87
CA ALA A 283 -17.93 8.49 -3.00
C ALA A 283 -17.22 7.30 -2.34
N PRO A 284 -16.52 6.46 -3.11
CA PRO A 284 -15.87 5.27 -2.59
C PRO A 284 -14.71 5.62 -1.65
N MET A 285 -14.41 4.70 -0.74
CA MET A 285 -13.28 4.84 0.18
C MET A 285 -12.71 3.46 0.51
N ASN A 286 -11.40 3.30 0.29
CA ASN A 286 -10.54 2.14 0.59
C ASN A 286 -9.06 2.57 0.37
N SER A 287 -8.08 1.66 0.48
CA SER A 287 -6.66 2.03 0.35
C SER A 287 -6.27 2.56 -1.03
N GLY A 288 -7.07 2.30 -2.07
CA GLY A 288 -6.93 2.91 -3.40
C GLY A 288 -7.50 4.32 -3.46
N TRP A 289 -8.74 4.49 -3.03
CA TRP A 289 -9.45 5.78 -3.13
C TRP A 289 -8.88 6.85 -2.18
N THR A 290 -8.21 6.49 -1.09
CA THR A 290 -7.42 7.46 -0.29
C THR A 290 -6.29 8.08 -1.12
N LYS A 291 -5.69 7.34 -2.06
CA LYS A 291 -4.66 7.85 -2.96
C LYS A 291 -5.23 8.88 -3.92
N VAL A 292 -6.35 8.55 -4.57
CA VAL A 292 -7.06 9.48 -5.45
C VAL A 292 -7.45 10.75 -4.70
N ALA A 293 -7.99 10.62 -3.48
CA ALA A 293 -8.35 11.77 -2.65
C ALA A 293 -7.14 12.64 -2.27
N ALA A 294 -6.02 12.01 -1.87
CA ALA A 294 -4.78 12.71 -1.55
C ALA A 294 -4.25 13.51 -2.74
N PHE A 295 -4.13 12.88 -3.92
CA PHE A 295 -3.65 13.57 -5.12
C PHE A 295 -4.63 14.63 -5.62
N ALA A 296 -5.95 14.39 -5.54
CA ALA A 296 -6.97 15.37 -5.92
C ALA A 296 -7.02 16.59 -4.99
N SER A 297 -6.57 16.44 -3.74
CA SER A 297 -6.47 17.53 -2.78
C SER A 297 -5.28 18.46 -3.02
N HIS A 298 -4.33 18.06 -3.88
CA HIS A 298 -3.20 18.90 -4.20
C HIS A 298 -3.65 20.19 -4.90
N GLY A 299 -3.17 21.33 -4.43
CA GLY A 299 -3.59 22.63 -4.96
C GLY A 299 -4.94 23.15 -4.41
N THR A 300 -5.59 22.44 -3.47
CA THR A 300 -6.80 22.93 -2.76
C THR A 300 -6.48 23.85 -1.58
N GLY A 301 -5.19 24.15 -1.37
CA GLY A 301 -4.66 24.98 -0.30
C GLY A 301 -4.21 24.18 0.91
N ALA A 302 -3.24 24.72 1.66
CA ALA A 302 -2.57 24.03 2.77
C ALA A 302 -3.51 23.50 3.87
N LYS A 303 -4.71 24.08 4.02
CA LYS A 303 -5.72 23.62 5.01
C LYS A 303 -6.52 22.39 4.56
N ASN A 304 -6.55 22.11 3.26
CA ASN A 304 -7.39 21.09 2.64
C ASN A 304 -6.59 19.92 2.07
N GLU A 305 -5.26 19.99 2.07
CA GLU A 305 -4.38 18.88 1.67
C GLU A 305 -4.67 17.62 2.49
N GLN A 306 -4.80 16.50 1.79
CA GLN A 306 -5.11 15.19 2.34
C GLN A 306 -3.95 14.23 2.14
N VAL A 307 -3.92 13.19 2.98
CA VAL A 307 -2.92 12.14 2.91
C VAL A 307 -3.50 10.84 2.38
N ILE A 308 -2.63 9.97 1.88
CA ILE A 308 -2.93 8.56 1.65
C ILE A 308 -3.12 7.90 3.03
N TRP A 309 -4.33 7.94 3.58
CA TRP A 309 -4.67 7.29 4.85
C TRP A 309 -4.81 5.77 4.70
N ASP A 310 -3.73 5.10 4.31
CA ASP A 310 -3.64 3.64 4.19
C ASP A 310 -3.11 2.97 5.47
N SER A 311 -2.98 1.64 5.44
CA SER A 311 -2.53 0.87 6.61
C SER A 311 -1.13 1.27 7.12
N ARG A 312 -0.27 1.83 6.26
CA ARG A 312 1.09 2.25 6.64
C ARG A 312 1.06 3.50 7.50
N VAL A 313 0.47 4.56 6.94
CA VAL A 313 0.37 5.87 7.58
C VAL A 313 -0.45 5.77 8.88
N ALA A 314 -1.61 5.11 8.83
CA ALA A 314 -2.48 4.98 10.00
C ALA A 314 -1.78 4.29 11.18
N HIS A 315 -1.06 3.20 10.92
CA HIS A 315 -0.36 2.49 11.99
C HIS A 315 0.87 3.22 12.51
N SER A 316 1.65 3.88 11.64
CA SER A 316 2.81 4.68 12.07
C SER A 316 2.42 5.74 13.10
N LEU A 317 1.26 6.37 12.90
CA LEU A 317 0.67 7.31 13.84
C LEU A 317 0.06 6.61 15.06
N ILE A 318 -0.86 5.66 14.84
CA ILE A 318 -1.60 5.02 15.93
C ILE A 318 -0.68 4.30 16.90
N ARG A 319 0.38 3.61 16.44
CA ARG A 319 1.32 2.93 17.35
C ARG A 319 2.02 3.92 18.30
N ARG A 320 2.32 5.12 17.82
CA ARG A 320 3.00 6.15 18.61
C ARG A 320 2.03 6.89 19.52
N LEU A 321 0.84 7.23 19.01
CA LEU A 321 -0.22 7.80 19.83
C LEU A 321 -0.60 6.85 20.96
N ASP A 322 -0.75 5.56 20.66
CA ASP A 322 -1.03 4.51 21.66
C ASP A 322 0.03 4.46 22.76
N ALA A 323 1.31 4.42 22.38
CA ALA A 323 2.41 4.39 23.33
C ALA A 323 2.52 5.68 24.16
N LEU A 324 2.37 6.86 23.55
CA LEU A 324 2.37 8.14 24.26
C LEU A 324 1.21 8.21 25.27
N LEU A 325 0.00 7.87 24.84
CA LEU A 325 -1.18 7.87 25.70
C LEU A 325 -1.04 6.88 26.87
N ARG A 326 -0.50 5.68 26.62
CA ARG A 326 -0.23 4.70 27.69
C ARG A 326 0.85 5.16 28.64
N ALA A 327 1.93 5.77 28.14
CA ALA A 327 2.97 6.35 28.98
C ALA A 327 2.43 7.48 29.87
N ALA A 328 1.40 8.21 29.42
CA ALA A 328 0.68 9.19 30.25
C ALA A 328 -0.43 8.58 31.14
N GLY A 329 -0.53 7.25 31.23
CA GLY A 329 -1.48 6.56 32.11
C GLY A 329 -2.91 6.41 31.58
N HIS A 330 -3.15 6.66 30.29
CA HIS A 330 -4.46 6.40 29.70
C HIS A 330 -4.67 4.90 29.47
N ASN A 331 -5.85 4.40 29.85
CA ASN A 331 -6.31 3.02 29.60
C ASN A 331 -7.33 2.92 28.45
N THR A 332 -7.78 4.06 27.94
CA THR A 332 -8.67 4.19 26.77
C THR A 332 -8.21 5.37 25.92
N VAL A 333 -8.55 5.39 24.63
CA VAL A 333 -8.32 6.56 23.78
C VAL A 333 -9.13 7.74 24.34
N PRO A 334 -8.50 8.85 24.76
CA PRO A 334 -9.23 9.98 25.33
C PRO A 334 -10.04 10.71 24.25
N ALA A 335 -11.11 11.39 24.67
CA ALA A 335 -11.99 12.17 23.79
C ALA A 335 -11.38 13.52 23.37
N LEU A 336 -10.11 13.50 22.94
CA LEU A 336 -9.44 14.67 22.38
C LEU A 336 -9.94 14.93 20.97
N THR A 337 -10.20 16.20 20.63
CA THR A 337 -10.69 16.59 19.30
C THR A 337 -9.76 16.10 18.19
N ILE A 338 -8.43 16.10 18.40
CA ILE A 338 -7.45 15.65 17.42
C ILE A 338 -7.47 14.12 17.18
N LEU A 339 -8.01 13.37 18.14
CA LEU A 339 -8.14 11.90 18.07
C LEU A 339 -9.54 11.47 17.63
N LYS A 340 -10.49 12.41 17.57
CA LYS A 340 -11.86 12.13 17.12
C LYS A 340 -11.82 11.56 15.71
N ASP A 341 -12.52 10.44 15.52
CA ASP A 341 -12.63 9.72 14.24
C ASP A 341 -11.30 9.13 13.70
N ILE A 342 -10.16 9.29 14.39
CA ILE A 342 -8.93 8.56 14.07
C ILE A 342 -9.16 7.08 14.34
N GLY A 343 -8.93 6.25 13.32
CA GLY A 343 -9.18 4.82 13.42
C GLY A 343 -8.16 3.96 12.72
N ARG A 344 -8.01 2.74 13.23
CA ARG A 344 -7.13 1.72 12.66
C ARG A 344 -7.59 1.33 11.27
N VAL A 345 -6.63 1.25 10.36
CA VAL A 345 -6.81 0.62 9.06
C VAL A 345 -6.18 -0.78 9.18
N PRO A 346 -6.97 -1.87 9.05
CA PRO A 346 -6.39 -3.20 8.97
C PRO A 346 -5.49 -3.25 7.74
N GLY A 347 -4.61 -4.22 7.62
CA GLY A 347 -3.70 -4.28 6.49
C GLY A 347 -2.32 -4.74 6.92
N ARG A 348 -1.48 -4.97 5.91
CA ARG A 348 -0.16 -5.58 6.11
C ARG A 348 0.92 -4.57 6.40
N GLY A 349 0.66 -3.28 6.11
CA GLY A 349 1.63 -2.22 6.29
C GLY A 349 3.03 -2.60 5.82
N GLY A 350 3.17 -3.14 4.62
CA GLY A 350 4.45 -3.72 4.20
C GLY A 350 4.82 -4.99 4.97
N SER A 351 5.94 -4.94 5.71
CA SER A 351 6.64 -6.07 6.30
C SER A 351 6.08 -6.58 7.62
N ARG A 352 4.95 -6.08 8.11
CA ARG A 352 4.61 -6.22 9.54
C ARG A 352 4.18 -7.62 9.98
N THR A 353 4.33 -7.83 11.30
CA THR A 353 3.61 -8.81 12.11
C THR A 353 2.24 -8.27 12.54
N ALA A 354 1.38 -9.14 13.06
CA ALA A 354 0.04 -8.78 13.52
C ALA A 354 0.05 -7.50 14.38
N ILE A 355 -0.71 -6.48 13.94
CA ILE A 355 -0.78 -5.19 14.60
C ILE A 355 -1.60 -5.33 15.89
N SER A 356 -0.96 -5.11 17.04
CA SER A 356 -1.65 -5.02 18.33
C SER A 356 -1.35 -3.68 19.02
N TYR A 357 -2.41 -2.95 19.30
CA TYR A 357 -2.38 -1.70 20.07
C TYR A 357 -2.74 -2.00 21.53
N GLY A 358 -2.20 -1.23 22.47
CA GLY A 358 -2.54 -1.38 23.89
C GLY A 358 -3.89 -0.75 24.25
N LEU A 359 -4.36 0.23 23.48
CA LEU A 359 -5.68 0.84 23.60
C LEU A 359 -6.64 0.32 22.51
N ASN A 360 -7.94 0.38 22.80
CA ASN A 360 -8.97 -0.01 21.85
C ASN A 360 -9.28 1.10 20.83
N TRP A 361 -8.52 1.15 19.74
CA TRP A 361 -8.74 2.11 18.66
C TRP A 361 -9.90 1.69 17.74
N PRO A 362 -10.80 2.61 17.36
CA PRO A 362 -11.93 2.31 16.46
C PRO A 362 -11.43 1.95 15.06
N VAL A 363 -12.23 1.24 14.27
CA VAL A 363 -11.90 0.92 12.86
C VAL A 363 -12.14 2.14 11.98
N GLY A 364 -11.09 2.63 11.32
CA GLY A 364 -11.13 3.75 10.37
C GLY A 364 -11.11 3.33 8.89
N TYR A 365 -11.10 2.03 8.60
CA TYR A 365 -11.03 1.55 7.22
C TYR A 365 -12.31 1.84 6.44
N ARG A 366 -12.15 2.33 5.20
CA ARG A 366 -13.24 2.68 4.28
C ARG A 366 -14.16 3.80 4.78
N THR A 367 -13.71 4.62 5.71
CA THR A 367 -14.51 5.76 6.21
C THR A 367 -13.86 7.08 5.81
N TRP A 368 -14.68 7.99 5.25
CA TRP A 368 -14.26 9.35 4.93
C TRP A 368 -13.93 10.15 6.20
N THR A 369 -14.65 9.90 7.30
CA THR A 369 -14.41 10.57 8.58
C THR A 369 -12.99 10.31 9.09
N ALA A 370 -12.53 9.06 9.08
CA ALA A 370 -11.17 8.73 9.49
C ALA A 370 -10.12 9.27 8.52
N HIS A 371 -10.39 9.27 7.21
CA HIS A 371 -9.51 9.86 6.21
C HIS A 371 -9.31 11.37 6.43
N PHE A 372 -10.39 12.12 6.69
CA PHE A 372 -10.31 13.55 6.97
C PHE A 372 -9.66 13.84 8.32
N ALA A 373 -9.99 13.08 9.37
CA ALA A 373 -9.37 13.22 10.69
C ALA A 373 -7.86 12.94 10.62
N GLY A 374 -7.47 11.84 9.96
CA GLY A 374 -6.07 11.49 9.75
C GLY A 374 -5.30 12.55 8.98
N SER A 375 -5.91 13.09 7.91
CA SER A 375 -5.35 14.22 7.16
C SER A 375 -5.21 15.48 8.01
N ALA A 376 -6.16 15.76 8.89
CA ALA A 376 -6.09 16.90 9.81
C ALA A 376 -4.93 16.75 10.80
N LEU A 377 -4.77 15.56 11.41
CA LEU A 377 -3.63 15.27 12.28
C LEU A 377 -2.29 15.44 11.55
N VAL A 378 -2.16 14.97 10.31
CA VAL A 378 -0.92 15.15 9.54
C VAL A 378 -0.64 16.63 9.23
N ARG A 379 -1.67 17.44 8.99
CA ARG A 379 -1.51 18.90 8.84
C ARG A 379 -1.01 19.56 10.13
N GLU A 380 -1.51 19.15 11.29
CA GLU A 380 -1.01 19.66 12.58
C GLU A 380 0.47 19.29 12.81
N ILE A 381 0.88 18.07 12.43
CA ILE A 381 2.29 17.63 12.47
C ILE A 381 3.15 18.50 11.56
N ARG A 382 2.70 18.72 10.31
CA ARG A 382 3.37 19.62 9.35
C ARG A 382 3.53 21.03 9.92
N ASP A 383 2.47 21.58 10.51
CA ASP A 383 2.47 22.95 11.02
C ASP A 383 3.40 23.08 12.23
N GLU A 384 3.48 22.07 13.10
CA GLU A 384 4.44 22.02 14.20
C GLU A 384 5.90 21.91 13.70
N LEU A 385 6.17 21.11 12.67
CA LEU A 385 7.49 21.04 12.04
C LEU A 385 7.92 22.40 11.43
N ASN A 386 7.00 23.06 10.72
CA ASN A 386 7.24 24.36 10.12
C ASN A 386 7.44 25.47 11.15
N LYS A 387 6.72 25.42 12.28
CA LYS A 387 6.91 26.34 13.41
C LYS A 387 8.33 26.27 13.99
N ARG A 388 8.93 25.08 14.00
CA ARG A 388 10.30 24.84 14.49
C ARG A 388 11.38 25.24 13.49
N ARG A 389 11.00 25.62 12.26
CA ARG A 389 11.91 25.94 11.15
C ARG A 389 12.89 24.81 10.84
N THR A 390 12.49 23.56 11.06
CA THR A 390 13.25 22.39 10.62
C THR A 390 13.06 22.24 9.11
N PRO A 391 14.10 22.30 8.27
CA PRO A 391 13.93 22.19 6.83
C PRO A 391 13.50 20.76 6.44
N ALA A 392 12.68 20.66 5.39
CA ALA A 392 12.51 19.40 4.69
C ALA A 392 13.68 19.25 3.70
N GLU A 393 14.67 18.40 4.02
CA GLU A 393 15.78 18.16 3.10
C GLU A 393 15.34 17.23 1.96
N HIS A 394 14.86 17.84 0.87
CA HIS A 394 14.87 17.22 -0.44
C HIS A 394 16.14 17.64 -1.15
N GLY A 395 16.79 16.75 -1.88
CA GLY A 395 18.01 17.02 -2.65
C GLY A 395 17.94 18.14 -3.71
N LYS A 396 16.95 19.07 -3.66
CA LYS A 396 16.91 20.32 -4.42
C LYS A 396 16.32 21.57 -3.71
N SER A 397 15.88 21.59 -2.44
CA SER A 397 15.51 22.88 -1.79
C SER A 397 15.19 22.78 -0.30
N ASP A 398 15.79 23.68 0.50
CA ASP A 398 15.43 24.03 1.88
C ASP A 398 14.02 24.66 1.93
N GLY A 399 12.98 23.84 1.84
CA GLY A 399 11.58 24.26 1.82
C GLY A 399 10.83 23.95 3.13
N PRO A 400 9.69 24.60 3.38
CA PRO A 400 8.78 24.19 4.45
C PRO A 400 8.26 22.77 4.19
N TRP A 401 7.99 22.03 5.26
CA TRP A 401 7.32 20.73 5.21
C TRP A 401 5.96 20.87 4.54
N THR A 402 5.68 19.96 3.60
CA THR A 402 4.33 19.75 3.04
C THR A 402 3.63 18.58 3.72
N VAL A 403 2.31 18.46 3.56
CA VAL A 403 1.57 17.26 4.01
C VAL A 403 2.11 16.00 3.36
N ARG A 404 2.55 16.09 2.11
CA ARG A 404 3.09 14.98 1.35
C ARG A 404 4.42 14.47 1.93
N ASP A 405 5.27 15.38 2.40
CA ASP A 405 6.55 15.03 3.01
C ASP A 405 6.36 14.29 4.33
N VAL A 406 5.47 14.81 5.18
CA VAL A 406 5.11 14.16 6.45
C VAL A 406 4.50 12.79 6.18
N GLU A 407 3.60 12.68 5.20
CA GLU A 407 3.02 11.40 4.80
C GLU A 407 4.10 10.40 4.33
N MET A 408 5.06 10.83 3.50
CA MET A 408 6.16 9.96 3.03
C MET A 408 6.97 9.39 4.19
N VAL A 409 7.28 10.21 5.21
CA VAL A 409 7.94 9.72 6.44
C VAL A 409 7.05 8.69 7.14
N LEU A 410 5.78 9.03 7.39
CA LEU A 410 4.85 8.15 8.09
C LEU A 410 4.59 6.83 7.36
N PHE A 411 4.61 6.86 6.02
CA PHE A 411 4.47 5.71 5.17
C PHE A 411 5.63 4.73 5.32
N MET A 412 6.87 5.23 5.39
CA MET A 412 8.07 4.40 5.55
C MET A 412 8.23 3.87 6.97
N ASP A 413 7.93 4.70 7.96
CA ASP A 413 7.81 4.31 9.37
C ASP A 413 6.76 3.24 9.64
N GLY A 414 5.87 3.10 8.66
CA GLY A 414 4.86 2.10 8.61
C GLY A 414 5.33 0.78 8.00
N TYR A 415 6.60 0.48 7.79
CA TYR A 415 6.99 -0.86 7.34
C TYR A 415 7.11 -1.90 8.45
#